data_AF-T0ZMY8-F1
#
_entry.id   AF-T0ZMY8-F1
#
_cell.length_a   1.000
_cell.length_b   1.000
_cell.length_c   1.000
_cell.angle_alpha   90.00
_cell.angle_beta   90.00
_cell.angle_gamma   90.00
#
_symmetry.space_group_name_H-M   'P 1'
#
loop_
_entity.id
_entity.type
_entity.pdbx_description
1 polymer ?
#
loop_
_entity_poly.entity_id
_entity_poly.type
_entity_poly.pdbx_seq_one_letter_code
_entity_poly.pdbx_strand_id
1 'polypeptide(L)'
;MYATVGNFVLTVVVTDAVGATASSSWAVTVVPAPSIQIVRSLATTDVGVPVAFDAVISGGSGSNDSGFWDFGDGTTSSGFNVTHVWTAPGVYNVSVTYVDGMGASTNASTVVRVNAAPVGEFSVSGGSLSSPAVPGTVFEYNATILYGTGPFNITWSFGDDTYAVGARVAHAYASNGTYSV
;
A
#
# COMPACT_ATOMS: atom_id res chain seq x y z
N MET A 1 40.04 9.94 4.78
CA MET A 1 38.62 9.56 4.99
C MET A 1 37.99 10.68 5.80
N TYR A 2 37.18 11.54 5.19
CA TYR A 2 36.62 12.71 5.88
C TYR A 2 35.46 12.24 6.76
N ALA A 3 35.63 12.35 8.09
CA ALA A 3 34.73 11.78 9.09
C ALA A 3 33.61 12.73 9.57
N THR A 4 33.54 13.94 9.01
CA THR A 4 32.57 14.97 9.39
C THR A 4 31.94 15.58 8.15
N VAL A 5 30.61 15.49 8.08
CA VAL A 5 29.76 16.21 7.13
C VAL A 5 30.07 17.72 7.26
N GLY A 6 30.17 18.42 6.14
CA GLY A 6 30.48 19.85 6.16
C GLY A 6 31.02 20.38 4.85
N ASN A 7 31.18 21.70 4.79
CA ASN A 7 31.81 22.38 3.66
C ASN A 7 33.28 22.65 3.99
N PHE A 8 34.19 22.11 3.18
CA PHE A 8 35.63 22.23 3.34
C PHE A 8 36.19 23.12 2.24
N VAL A 9 36.85 24.20 2.62
CA VAL A 9 37.54 25.09 1.66
C VAL A 9 39.02 24.75 1.66
N LEU A 10 39.48 24.18 0.56
CA LEU A 10 40.88 23.90 0.31
C LEU A 10 41.52 25.19 -0.21
N THR A 11 42.48 25.75 0.52
CA THR A 11 43.19 26.98 0.12
C THR A 11 44.65 26.67 -0.11
N VAL A 12 45.16 26.97 -1.31
CA VAL A 12 46.59 26.97 -1.60
C VAL A 12 47.10 28.40 -1.54
N VAL A 13 48.21 28.62 -0.85
CA VAL A 13 48.93 29.89 -0.83
C VAL A 13 50.35 29.63 -1.32
N VAL A 14 50.75 30.33 -2.37
CA VAL A 14 52.11 30.30 -2.90
C VAL A 14 52.81 31.58 -2.44
N THR A 15 54.02 31.46 -1.90
CA THR A 15 54.87 32.60 -1.53
C THR A 15 56.18 32.51 -2.33
N ASP A 16 56.58 33.59 -2.99
CA ASP A 16 57.86 33.63 -3.71
C ASP A 16 59.05 33.94 -2.77
N ALA A 17 60.26 33.90 -3.32
CA ALA A 17 61.50 34.12 -2.57
C ALA A 17 61.65 35.55 -2.02
N VAL A 18 60.81 36.50 -2.47
CA VAL A 18 60.82 37.91 -2.06
C VAL A 18 59.62 38.23 -1.14
N GLY A 19 58.78 37.23 -0.84
CA GLY A 19 57.65 37.32 0.08
C GLY A 19 56.31 37.68 -0.56
N ALA A 20 56.20 37.74 -1.89
CA ALA A 20 54.91 37.97 -2.55
C ALA A 20 54.04 36.70 -2.49
N THR A 21 52.76 36.87 -2.13
CA THR A 21 51.83 35.75 -1.97
C THR A 21 50.70 35.76 -2.99
N ALA A 22 50.30 34.59 -3.50
CA ALA A 22 49.08 34.39 -4.27
C ALA A 22 48.28 33.22 -3.67
N SER A 23 46.95 33.30 -3.69
CA SER A 23 46.10 32.23 -3.17
C SER A 23 45.04 31.79 -4.17
N SER A 24 44.68 30.50 -4.11
CA SER A 24 43.53 29.93 -4.81
C SER A 24 42.76 29.03 -3.84
N SER A 25 41.44 28.98 -3.99
CA SER A 25 40.58 28.19 -3.11
C SER A 25 39.55 27.37 -3.88
N TRP A 26 39.26 26.16 -3.42
CA TRP A 26 38.22 25.28 -3.94
C TRP A 26 37.36 24.73 -2.79
N ALA A 27 36.04 24.74 -2.94
CA ALA A 27 35.11 24.23 -1.93
C ALA A 27 34.72 22.76 -2.22
N VAL A 28 34.68 21.94 -1.17
CA VAL A 28 34.26 20.54 -1.20
C VAL A 28 33.16 20.35 -0.16
N THR A 29 31.96 20.02 -0.61
CA THR A 29 30.84 19.69 0.30
C THR A 29 30.80 18.19 0.52
N VAL A 30 30.83 17.77 1.78
CA VAL A 30 30.63 16.37 2.19
C VAL A 30 29.24 16.26 2.82
N VAL A 31 28.37 15.45 2.20
CA VAL A 31 26.99 15.20 2.65
C VAL A 31 26.88 13.85 3.38
N PRO A 32 25.91 13.68 4.30
CA PRO A 32 25.66 12.39 4.93
C PRO A 32 25.22 11.35 3.89
N ALA A 33 25.59 10.09 4.10
CA ALA A 33 25.12 8.99 3.25
C ALA A 33 23.57 8.89 3.31
N PRO A 34 22.89 8.72 2.16
CA PRO A 34 21.44 8.65 2.15
C PRO A 34 20.94 7.30 2.66
N SER A 35 19.80 7.33 3.35
CA SER A 35 19.00 6.15 3.67
C SER A 35 17.53 6.43 3.35
N ILE A 36 16.78 5.37 3.05
CA ILE A 36 15.37 5.44 2.67
C ILE A 36 14.56 4.38 3.41
N GLN A 37 13.35 4.74 3.82
CA GLN A 37 12.34 3.82 4.33
C GLN A 37 11.03 3.99 3.56
N ILE A 38 10.27 2.90 3.42
CA ILE A 38 8.93 2.94 2.84
C ILE A 38 7.91 2.94 3.97
N VAL A 39 7.04 3.94 3.98
CA VAL A 39 5.77 3.91 4.72
C VAL A 39 4.65 3.64 3.71
N ARG A 40 3.69 2.81 4.09
CA ARG A 40 2.55 2.42 3.23
C ARG A 40 1.25 2.50 4.02
N SER A 41 0.17 2.85 3.35
CA SER A 41 -1.15 2.93 4.00
C SER A 41 -1.70 1.56 4.38
N LEU A 42 -1.43 0.52 3.59
CA LEU A 42 -1.97 -0.83 3.77
C LEU A 42 -0.90 -1.89 3.48
N ALA A 43 -0.84 -2.92 4.33
CA ALA A 43 -0.01 -4.12 4.09
C ALA A 43 -0.76 -5.21 3.29
N THR A 44 -2.09 -5.23 3.42
CA THR A 44 -2.99 -6.14 2.73
C THR A 44 -4.15 -5.32 2.18
N THR A 45 -4.53 -5.55 0.92
CA THR A 45 -5.59 -4.82 0.21
C THR A 45 -6.31 -5.76 -0.78
N ASP A 46 -7.31 -5.25 -1.48
CA ASP A 46 -8.01 -5.96 -2.55
C ASP A 46 -7.70 -5.36 -3.91
N VAL A 47 -7.93 -6.12 -4.99
CA VAL A 47 -7.83 -5.61 -6.36
C VAL A 47 -8.67 -4.35 -6.53
N GLY A 48 -8.12 -3.35 -7.22
CA GLY A 48 -8.80 -2.06 -7.45
C GLY A 48 -8.78 -1.08 -6.28
N VAL A 49 -8.23 -1.45 -5.12
CA VAL A 49 -8.11 -0.55 -3.96
C VAL A 49 -6.73 0.13 -3.97
N PRO A 50 -6.66 1.48 -3.93
CA PRO A 50 -5.39 2.20 -3.95
C PRO A 50 -4.62 2.07 -2.64
N VAL A 51 -3.30 1.85 -2.75
CA VAL A 51 -2.35 1.91 -1.64
C VAL A 51 -1.44 3.10 -1.84
N ALA A 52 -1.33 3.94 -0.81
CA ALA A 52 -0.41 5.08 -0.78
C ALA A 52 0.94 4.65 -0.23
N PHE A 53 1.99 5.23 -0.78
CA PHE A 53 3.38 4.98 -0.43
C PHE A 53 4.15 6.29 -0.25
N ASP A 54 4.88 6.36 0.84
CA ASP A 54 5.75 7.48 1.20
C ASP A 54 7.20 6.99 1.34
N ALA A 55 8.10 7.63 0.61
CA ALA A 55 9.54 7.45 0.78
C ALA A 55 10.05 8.43 1.84
N VAL A 56 10.40 7.90 3.01
CA VAL A 56 11.02 8.68 4.09
C VAL A 56 12.53 8.62 3.93
N ILE A 57 13.13 9.75 3.56
CA ILE A 57 14.56 9.87 3.27
C ILE A 57 15.26 10.56 4.42
N SER A 58 16.47 10.10 4.74
CA SER A 58 17.39 10.83 5.61
C SER A 58 18.79 10.86 5.01
N GLY A 59 19.47 11.99 5.16
CA GLY A 59 20.77 12.24 4.54
C GLY A 59 20.67 12.57 3.04
N GLY A 60 21.76 12.35 2.30
CA GLY A 60 21.89 12.73 0.89
C GLY A 60 22.15 14.22 0.69
N SER A 61 22.13 14.65 -0.57
CA SER A 61 22.37 16.06 -0.94
C SER A 61 21.22 17.01 -0.59
N GLY A 62 19.99 16.51 -0.49
CA GLY A 62 18.79 17.30 -0.19
C GLY A 62 18.33 18.22 -1.32
N SER A 63 18.89 18.11 -2.52
CA SER A 63 18.54 18.93 -3.69
C SER A 63 18.76 18.16 -4.99
N ASN A 64 17.87 18.31 -5.97
CA ASN A 64 17.87 17.51 -7.20
C ASN A 64 17.77 15.98 -6.95
N ASP A 65 17.10 15.62 -5.87
CA ASP A 65 16.87 14.23 -5.50
C ASP A 65 15.71 13.63 -6.31
N SER A 66 15.77 12.33 -6.55
CA SER A 66 14.76 11.58 -7.30
C SER A 66 14.42 10.25 -6.63
N GLY A 67 13.17 9.83 -6.77
CA GLY A 67 12.66 8.56 -6.28
C GLY A 67 11.98 7.79 -7.41
N PHE A 68 12.34 6.52 -7.57
CA PHE A 68 11.80 5.62 -8.60
C PHE A 68 11.19 4.40 -7.93
N TRP A 69 9.92 4.14 -8.21
CA TRP A 69 9.15 3.04 -7.66
C TRP A 69 8.97 1.92 -8.68
N ASP A 70 9.07 0.68 -8.21
CA ASP A 70 8.65 -0.53 -8.90
C ASP A 70 7.65 -1.26 -7.99
N PHE A 71 6.44 -1.50 -8.50
CA PHE A 71 5.36 -2.12 -7.72
C PHE A 71 5.31 -3.65 -7.83
N GLY A 72 6.26 -4.27 -8.54
CA GLY A 72 6.37 -5.72 -8.70
C GLY A 72 5.34 -6.35 -9.65
N ASP A 73 4.50 -5.54 -10.29
CA ASP A 73 3.52 -5.95 -11.31
C ASP A 73 3.91 -5.51 -12.73
N GLY A 74 5.14 -5.00 -12.89
CA GLY A 74 5.66 -4.44 -14.14
C GLY A 74 5.35 -2.96 -14.34
N THR A 75 4.63 -2.31 -13.43
CA THR A 75 4.40 -0.87 -13.44
C THR A 75 5.40 -0.13 -12.55
N THR A 76 5.65 1.13 -12.88
CA THR A 76 6.62 1.98 -12.17
C THR A 76 6.01 3.37 -11.94
N SER A 77 6.59 4.11 -10.99
CA SER A 77 6.24 5.51 -10.75
C SER A 77 7.47 6.32 -10.30
N SER A 78 7.31 7.63 -10.19
CA SER A 78 8.37 8.53 -9.73
C SER A 78 7.84 9.54 -8.72
N GLY A 79 8.71 10.00 -7.83
CA GLY A 79 8.38 10.91 -6.74
C GLY A 79 8.48 10.26 -5.36
N PHE A 80 8.28 11.05 -4.31
CA PHE A 80 8.42 10.59 -2.93
C PHE A 80 7.10 10.21 -2.27
N ASN A 81 5.97 10.60 -2.86
CA ASN A 81 4.62 10.26 -2.43
C ASN A 81 3.90 9.76 -3.67
N VAL A 82 3.51 8.48 -3.68
CA VAL A 82 2.85 7.86 -4.84
C VAL A 82 1.69 7.00 -4.38
N THR A 83 0.74 6.76 -5.27
CA THR A 83 -0.36 5.81 -5.07
C THR A 83 -0.35 4.77 -6.17
N HIS A 84 -0.64 3.52 -5.84
CA HIS A 84 -0.72 2.43 -6.81
C HIS A 84 -1.96 1.56 -6.60
N VAL A 85 -2.44 0.96 -7.69
CA VAL A 85 -3.61 0.07 -7.73
C VAL A 85 -3.25 -1.19 -8.52
N TRP A 86 -3.37 -2.35 -7.89
CA TRP A 86 -3.20 -3.64 -8.56
C TRP A 86 -4.52 -4.14 -9.16
N THR A 87 -4.43 -4.70 -10.37
CA THR A 87 -5.57 -5.25 -11.11
C THR A 87 -5.72 -6.76 -10.96
N ALA A 88 -4.71 -7.44 -10.41
CA ALA A 88 -4.71 -8.87 -10.18
C ALA A 88 -4.36 -9.19 -8.71
N PRO A 89 -4.90 -10.28 -8.16
CA PRO A 89 -4.51 -10.75 -6.84
C PRO A 89 -3.08 -11.31 -6.87
N GLY A 90 -2.34 -11.11 -5.80
CA GLY A 90 -0.94 -11.54 -5.73
C GLY A 90 -0.22 -11.02 -4.49
N VAL A 91 1.05 -11.41 -4.38
CA VAL A 91 1.97 -10.85 -3.39
C VAL A 91 3.02 -10.09 -4.16
N TYR A 92 3.06 -8.78 -3.94
CA TYR A 92 3.89 -7.85 -4.70
C TYR A 92 5.02 -7.32 -3.83
N ASN A 93 6.25 -7.42 -4.32
CA ASN A 93 7.41 -6.81 -3.70
C ASN A 93 7.60 -5.41 -4.28
N VAL A 94 7.16 -4.39 -3.55
CA VAL A 94 7.28 -2.99 -3.93
C VAL A 94 8.67 -2.50 -3.52
N SER A 95 9.36 -1.79 -4.39
CA SER A 95 10.65 -1.20 -4.11
C SER A 95 10.72 0.26 -4.52
N VAL A 96 11.56 1.02 -3.83
CA VAL A 96 11.91 2.39 -4.19
C VAL A 96 13.42 2.52 -4.26
N THR A 97 13.90 3.19 -5.31
CA THR A 97 15.29 3.62 -5.43
C THR A 97 15.34 5.13 -5.32
N TYR A 98 16.11 5.62 -4.34
CA TYR A 98 16.43 7.02 -4.18
C TYR A 98 17.79 7.31 -4.82
N VAL A 99 17.89 8.43 -5.53
CA VAL A 99 19.15 8.97 -6.07
C VAL A 99 19.21 10.44 -5.73
N ASP A 100 20.27 10.87 -5.05
CA ASP A 100 20.50 12.26 -4.70
C ASP A 100 21.12 13.07 -5.84
N GLY A 101 21.10 14.40 -5.72
CA GLY A 101 21.68 15.30 -6.72
C GLY A 101 23.21 15.20 -6.91
N MET A 102 23.92 14.45 -6.06
CA MET A 102 25.34 14.15 -6.18
C MET A 102 25.60 12.75 -6.76
N GLY A 103 24.54 12.00 -7.10
CA GLY A 103 24.60 10.66 -7.69
C GLY A 103 24.72 9.52 -6.68
N ALA A 104 24.64 9.78 -5.37
CA ALA A 104 24.56 8.72 -4.37
C ALA A 104 23.16 8.09 -4.40
N SER A 105 23.09 6.77 -4.25
CA SER A 105 21.82 6.04 -4.33
C SER A 105 21.65 5.04 -3.20
N THR A 106 20.39 4.77 -2.86
CA THR A 106 19.97 3.76 -1.89
C THR A 106 18.59 3.23 -2.25
N ASN A 107 18.21 2.09 -1.70
CA ASN A 107 16.91 1.48 -1.97
C ASN A 107 16.27 0.90 -0.71
N ALA A 108 14.95 0.69 -0.77
CA ALA A 108 14.19 -0.07 0.20
C ALA A 108 13.11 -0.88 -0.51
N SER A 109 12.65 -1.95 0.13
CA SER A 109 11.56 -2.79 -0.37
C SER A 109 10.56 -3.15 0.73
N THR A 110 9.35 -3.47 0.29
CA THR A 110 8.24 -3.80 1.18
C THR A 110 7.22 -4.69 0.45
N VAL A 111 6.55 -5.58 1.16
CA VAL A 111 5.60 -6.53 0.56
C VAL A 111 4.16 -6.08 0.74
N VAL A 112 3.37 -6.07 -0.33
CA VAL A 112 1.91 -5.85 -0.30
C VAL A 112 1.19 -7.10 -0.78
N ARG A 113 0.19 -7.55 -0.01
CA ARG A 113 -0.68 -8.66 -0.38
C ARG A 113 -2.00 -8.14 -0.93
N VAL A 114 -2.33 -8.51 -2.16
CA VAL A 114 -3.55 -8.13 -2.86
C VAL A 114 -4.45 -9.35 -2.99
N ASN A 115 -5.63 -9.31 -2.35
CA ASN A 115 -6.64 -10.36 -2.50
C ASN A 115 -7.55 -10.06 -3.70
N ALA A 116 -8.22 -11.09 -4.21
CA ALA A 116 -9.31 -10.87 -5.15
C ALA A 116 -10.48 -10.16 -4.43
N ALA A 117 -11.34 -9.52 -5.22
CA ALA A 117 -12.54 -8.88 -4.69
C ALA A 117 -13.40 -9.90 -3.92
N PRO A 118 -14.06 -9.49 -2.81
CA PRO A 118 -14.90 -10.38 -2.04
C PRO A 118 -16.06 -10.90 -2.89
N VAL A 119 -16.27 -12.21 -2.84
CA VAL A 119 -17.42 -12.88 -3.44
C VAL A 119 -18.27 -13.44 -2.30
N GLY A 120 -19.52 -12.99 -2.22
CA GLY A 120 -20.49 -13.50 -1.25
C GLY A 120 -21.27 -14.66 -1.85
N GLU A 121 -21.30 -15.78 -1.14
CA GLU A 121 -22.19 -16.92 -1.40
C GLU A 121 -23.04 -17.18 -0.16
N PHE A 122 -24.18 -17.85 -0.33
CA PHE A 122 -24.99 -18.30 0.80
C PHE A 122 -25.51 -19.72 0.62
N SER A 123 -25.75 -20.36 1.75
CA SER A 123 -26.40 -21.67 1.85
C SER A 123 -27.56 -21.60 2.84
N VAL A 124 -28.59 -22.40 2.60
CA VAL A 124 -29.75 -22.54 3.49
C VAL A 124 -29.76 -23.94 4.10
N SER A 125 -29.90 -24.03 5.42
CA SER A 125 -30.17 -25.27 6.14
C SER A 125 -31.60 -25.24 6.71
N GLY A 126 -32.31 -26.38 6.61
CA GLY A 126 -33.69 -26.53 7.12
C GLY A 126 -34.79 -26.70 6.06
N GLY A 127 -34.46 -26.66 4.77
CA GLY A 127 -35.40 -26.92 3.67
C GLY A 127 -34.76 -26.71 2.30
N SER A 128 -35.49 -27.01 1.22
CA SER A 128 -35.10 -26.56 -0.12
C SER A 128 -35.75 -25.22 -0.40
N LEU A 129 -34.99 -24.24 -0.92
CA LEU A 129 -35.53 -22.99 -1.46
C LEU A 129 -36.59 -23.22 -2.57
N SER A 130 -36.63 -24.44 -3.12
CA SER A 130 -37.54 -24.86 -4.19
C SER A 130 -38.74 -25.70 -3.73
N SER A 131 -38.99 -25.87 -2.43
CA SER A 131 -40.16 -26.60 -1.94
C SER A 131 -41.15 -25.66 -1.25
N PRO A 132 -42.47 -25.84 -1.46
CA PRO A 132 -43.45 -25.13 -0.65
C PRO A 132 -43.18 -25.42 0.83
N ALA A 133 -43.02 -24.37 1.61
CA ALA A 133 -42.83 -24.43 3.05
C ALA A 133 -44.10 -23.95 3.74
N VAL A 134 -44.37 -24.50 4.93
CA VAL A 134 -45.50 -24.07 5.75
C VAL A 134 -45.17 -22.67 6.31
N PRO A 135 -46.11 -21.71 6.32
CA PRO A 135 -45.91 -20.44 6.99
C PRO A 135 -45.41 -20.62 8.43
N GLY A 136 -44.39 -19.86 8.81
CA GLY A 136 -43.69 -19.99 10.10
C GLY A 136 -42.55 -21.00 10.13
N THR A 137 -42.24 -21.68 9.03
CA THR A 137 -41.01 -22.50 8.92
C THR A 137 -39.79 -21.59 9.06
N VAL A 138 -38.90 -21.93 9.99
CA VAL A 138 -37.63 -21.21 10.19
C VAL A 138 -36.58 -21.78 9.23
N PHE A 139 -35.99 -20.89 8.46
CA PHE A 139 -34.83 -21.16 7.61
C PHE A 139 -33.58 -20.57 8.24
N GLU A 140 -32.51 -21.34 8.27
CA GLU A 140 -31.19 -20.86 8.67
C GLU A 140 -30.38 -20.53 7.42
N TYR A 141 -29.89 -19.30 7.35
CA TYR A 141 -29.06 -18.80 6.27
C TYR A 141 -27.64 -18.63 6.78
N ASN A 142 -26.69 -19.14 6.00
CA ASN A 142 -25.27 -19.04 6.30
C ASN A 142 -24.54 -18.43 5.11
N ALA A 143 -23.90 -17.28 5.33
CA ALA A 143 -23.07 -16.61 4.35
C ALA A 143 -21.65 -17.18 4.38
N THR A 144 -21.12 -17.44 3.21
CA THR A 144 -19.72 -17.79 2.98
C THR A 144 -19.10 -16.73 2.11
N ILE A 145 -18.03 -16.10 2.60
CA ILE A 145 -17.28 -15.11 1.84
C ILE A 145 -16.03 -15.78 1.30
N LEU A 146 -15.84 -15.69 -0.01
CA LEU A 146 -14.62 -16.06 -0.69
C LEU A 146 -13.82 -14.78 -1.01
N TYR A 147 -12.52 -14.78 -0.70
CA TYR A 147 -11.61 -13.66 -0.93
C TYR A 147 -11.95 -12.37 -0.14
N GLY A 148 -11.41 -11.23 -0.59
CA GLY A 148 -11.51 -9.93 0.07
C GLY A 148 -10.65 -9.77 1.32
N THR A 149 -10.55 -8.53 1.78
CA THR A 149 -9.87 -8.16 3.02
C THR A 149 -10.90 -7.70 4.06
N GLY A 150 -10.97 -8.40 5.19
CA GLY A 150 -11.90 -8.07 6.27
C GLY A 150 -11.51 -6.82 7.08
N PRO A 151 -12.39 -6.36 7.98
CA PRO A 151 -13.63 -7.00 8.41
C PRO A 151 -14.78 -6.87 7.39
N PHE A 152 -15.60 -7.91 7.28
CA PHE A 152 -16.76 -7.92 6.38
C PHE A 152 -18.05 -7.52 7.11
N ASN A 153 -18.91 -6.76 6.44
CA ASN A 153 -20.27 -6.47 6.89
C ASN A 153 -21.25 -7.28 6.02
N ILE A 154 -22.00 -8.19 6.65
CA ILE A 154 -22.92 -9.11 5.98
C ILE A 154 -24.35 -8.70 6.33
N THR A 155 -25.09 -8.24 5.34
CA THR A 155 -26.49 -7.85 5.45
C THR A 155 -27.36 -8.76 4.60
N TRP A 156 -28.50 -9.15 5.13
CA TRP A 156 -29.51 -9.98 4.47
C TRP A 156 -30.77 -9.17 4.22
N SER A 157 -31.41 -9.40 3.08
CA SER A 157 -32.75 -8.94 2.75
C SER A 157 -33.56 -10.18 2.39
N PHE A 158 -34.65 -10.44 3.10
CA PHE A 158 -35.41 -11.68 2.92
C PHE A 158 -36.54 -11.58 1.88
N GLY A 159 -36.71 -10.40 1.25
CA GLY A 159 -37.73 -10.15 0.24
C GLY A 159 -39.12 -9.83 0.80
N ASP A 160 -39.26 -9.72 2.12
CA ASP A 160 -40.49 -9.41 2.85
C ASP A 160 -40.37 -8.12 3.69
N ASP A 161 -39.51 -7.20 3.26
CA ASP A 161 -39.12 -5.96 3.98
C ASP A 161 -38.45 -6.20 5.35
N THR A 162 -38.02 -7.43 5.64
CA THR A 162 -37.18 -7.73 6.81
C THR A 162 -35.71 -7.90 6.44
N TYR A 163 -34.85 -7.57 7.41
CA TYR A 163 -33.40 -7.54 7.25
C TYR A 163 -32.71 -8.19 8.45
N ALA A 164 -31.52 -8.75 8.22
CA ALA A 164 -30.66 -9.24 9.29
C ALA A 164 -29.19 -8.91 9.02
N VAL A 165 -28.38 -8.93 10.08
CA VAL A 165 -26.94 -8.72 10.01
C VAL A 165 -26.23 -9.90 10.66
N GLY A 166 -25.18 -10.39 10.02
CA GLY A 166 -24.32 -11.46 10.55
C GLY A 166 -24.10 -12.60 9.56
N ALA A 167 -23.07 -13.41 9.80
CA ALA A 167 -22.73 -14.53 8.92
C ALA A 167 -23.77 -15.67 8.98
N ARG A 168 -24.46 -15.82 10.12
CA ARG A 168 -25.51 -16.81 10.34
C ARG A 168 -26.76 -16.12 10.86
N VAL A 169 -27.86 -16.27 10.15
CA VAL A 169 -29.14 -15.64 10.50
C VAL A 169 -30.26 -16.64 10.32
N ALA A 170 -31.36 -16.46 11.05
CA ALA A 170 -32.56 -17.26 10.92
C ALA A 170 -33.74 -16.35 10.57
N HIS A 171 -34.60 -16.80 9.67
CA HIS A 171 -35.79 -16.06 9.26
C HIS A 171 -36.95 -17.00 8.96
N ALA A 172 -38.18 -16.55 9.15
CA ALA A 172 -39.40 -17.30 8.91
C ALA A 172 -40.47 -16.42 8.26
N TYR A 173 -41.09 -16.94 7.20
CA TYR A 173 -42.13 -16.24 6.45
C TYR A 173 -43.51 -16.48 7.05
N ALA A 174 -44.20 -15.42 7.47
CA ALA A 174 -45.49 -15.49 8.14
C ALA A 174 -46.68 -15.75 7.20
N SER A 175 -46.51 -15.46 5.90
CA SER A 175 -47.55 -15.53 4.89
C SER A 175 -47.14 -16.43 3.74
N ASN A 176 -48.13 -17.02 3.05
CA ASN A 176 -47.87 -17.74 1.81
C ASN A 176 -47.47 -16.74 0.71
N GLY A 177 -46.41 -17.05 -0.03
CA GLY A 177 -45.90 -16.19 -1.11
C GLY A 177 -44.60 -16.72 -1.68
N THR A 178 -44.20 -16.15 -2.81
CA THR A 178 -42.86 -16.33 -3.38
C THR A 178 -42.01 -15.13 -2.98
N TYR A 179 -40.95 -15.38 -2.21
CA TYR A 179 -40.02 -14.35 -1.77
C TYR A 179 -38.68 -14.55 -2.49
N SER A 180 -38.16 -13.49 -3.09
CA SER A 180 -36.84 -13.50 -3.72
C SER A 180 -35.79 -13.10 -2.69
N VAL A 181 -34.90 -14.05 -2.35
CA VAL A 181 -33.83 -13.93 -1.35
C VAL A 181 -32.48 -13.92 -2.04
#